data_AF-A0A412MIX6-F1
#
_entry.id   AF-A0A412MIX6-F1
#
_cell.length_a   1.000
_cell.length_b   1.000
_cell.length_c   1.000
_cell.angle_alpha   90.00
_cell.angle_beta   90.00
_cell.angle_gamma   90.00
#
_symmetry.space_group_name_H-M   'P 1'
#
loop_
_entity.id
_entity.type
_entity.pdbx_description
1 polymer ?
#
loop_
_entity_poly.entity_id
_entity_poly.type
_entity_poly.pdbx_seq_one_letter_code
_entity_poly.pdbx_strand_id
1 'polypeptide(L)'
;MAYLKIFPIKVTDKKALDYITNPDKTDEKLLVSSFGCSPETADLEFSMTREMTKKNGMDKGDNLAFHLIQSFKPREVDAETAHRLGQQFADEVLKGKYEYVISTHVDKNHIHNHIIFNAASFVDHHKYVSNKRSYHKLCRISNRICHENGLATSMPTGEKGKSYKENMEYHRGTSWKAKLRVAVDKAIWSSINYEEFLQKMQLAGYEIRQGKNLSFRAPEQKNFTYMKSLGSYYTEENVRLRLEKNRYKTKTPKPLSREARLYINISTYITTGNRECFERWAKLNNLKEAAKTFNYLSENNLLNYEDFQQHISNVENSIKAADQHIQKINTELTTQKVIQKHCDSYRLCRKVIEDAKSAPNPTAYRSRHQAEYQLHDSLKKELQDFGITKIPSSEKIQKRIDNLVSEKASTIREKQELRKKQLTLDIIQQNFSALLNTQNIALSHPLPEETL
;
A
#
# COMPACT_ATOMS: atom_id res chain seq x y z
N MET A 1 -8.06 -21.77 0.24
CA MET A 1 -8.52 -21.62 -1.16
C MET A 1 -9.71 -22.50 -1.29
N ALA A 2 -10.79 -21.98 -1.85
CA ALA A 2 -11.84 -22.85 -2.31
C ALA A 2 -11.29 -23.71 -3.47
N TYR A 3 -11.20 -25.03 -3.27
CA TYR A 3 -10.79 -25.96 -4.31
C TYR A 3 -11.83 -25.95 -5.43
N LEU A 4 -11.39 -25.69 -6.67
CA LEU A 4 -12.25 -25.68 -7.84
C LEU A 4 -12.05 -26.93 -8.68
N LYS A 5 -13.16 -27.50 -9.15
CA LYS A 5 -13.16 -28.57 -10.15
C LYS A 5 -14.25 -28.30 -11.16
N ILE A 6 -13.94 -28.37 -12.45
CA ILE A 6 -14.92 -28.23 -13.53
C ILE A 6 -14.81 -29.42 -14.48
N PHE A 7 -15.95 -29.99 -14.87
CA PHE A 7 -15.99 -31.05 -15.87
C PHE A 7 -17.27 -30.96 -16.73
N PRO A 8 -17.21 -31.40 -18.00
CA PRO A 8 -18.36 -31.36 -18.88
C PRO A 8 -19.35 -32.48 -18.56
N ILE A 9 -20.64 -32.18 -18.74
CA ILE A 9 -21.74 -33.14 -18.78
C ILE A 9 -22.07 -33.38 -20.26
N LYS A 10 -22.07 -34.64 -20.69
CA LYS A 10 -22.24 -35.01 -22.11
C LYS A 10 -23.48 -35.84 -22.42
N VAL A 11 -24.08 -36.47 -21.42
CA VAL A 11 -25.14 -37.50 -21.64
C VAL A 11 -26.49 -36.99 -21.16
N THR A 12 -26.63 -36.68 -19.87
CA THR A 12 -27.87 -36.13 -19.30
C THR A 12 -27.53 -35.13 -18.19
N ASP A 13 -27.96 -33.89 -18.32
CA ASP A 13 -27.91 -32.85 -17.28
C ASP A 13 -28.97 -33.02 -16.21
N LYS A 14 -30.16 -33.57 -16.54
CA LYS A 14 -31.21 -33.90 -15.55
C LYS A 14 -30.70 -34.69 -14.35
N LYS A 15 -30.01 -35.82 -14.57
CA LYS A 15 -29.44 -36.63 -13.49
C LYS A 15 -28.44 -35.85 -12.62
N ALA A 16 -27.71 -34.91 -13.22
CA ALA A 16 -26.76 -34.09 -12.50
C ALA A 16 -27.46 -32.99 -11.68
N LEU A 17 -28.52 -32.38 -12.23
CA LEU A 17 -29.39 -31.41 -11.56
C LEU A 17 -30.12 -32.04 -10.36
N ASP A 18 -30.73 -33.21 -10.56
CA ASP A 18 -31.39 -33.98 -9.50
C ASP A 18 -30.40 -34.36 -8.38
N TYR A 19 -29.16 -34.71 -8.76
CA TYR A 19 -28.12 -35.07 -7.79
C TYR A 19 -27.69 -33.89 -6.92
N ILE A 20 -27.53 -32.69 -7.51
CA ILE A 20 -27.06 -31.52 -6.77
C ILE A 20 -28.18 -30.90 -5.92
N THR A 21 -29.45 -31.03 -6.34
CA THR A 21 -30.63 -30.48 -5.64
C THR A 21 -31.23 -31.45 -4.61
N ASN A 22 -30.55 -32.55 -4.30
CA ASN A 22 -31.03 -33.55 -3.33
C ASN A 22 -31.26 -32.89 -1.94
N PRO A 23 -32.50 -32.94 -1.41
CA PRO A 23 -32.85 -32.36 -0.10
C PRO A 23 -31.95 -32.82 1.05
N ASP A 24 -31.56 -34.10 1.07
CA ASP A 24 -30.76 -34.71 2.13
C ASP A 24 -29.37 -34.07 2.28
N LYS A 25 -28.91 -33.38 1.22
CA LYS A 25 -27.58 -32.76 1.15
C LYS A 25 -27.63 -31.23 1.22
N THR A 26 -28.81 -30.65 1.06
CA THR A 26 -29.01 -29.21 0.78
C THR A 26 -29.84 -28.49 1.85
N ASP A 27 -29.88 -29.05 3.06
CA ASP A 27 -30.66 -28.52 4.18
C ASP A 27 -32.12 -28.28 3.79
N GLU A 28 -32.80 -29.37 3.37
CA GLU A 28 -34.20 -29.35 2.91
C GLU A 28 -34.47 -28.40 1.72
N LYS A 29 -33.48 -28.23 0.83
CA LYS A 29 -33.48 -27.32 -0.35
C LYS A 29 -33.37 -25.83 -0.06
N LEU A 30 -33.16 -25.40 1.19
CA LEU A 30 -32.98 -23.97 1.52
C LEU A 30 -31.74 -23.36 0.86
N LEU A 31 -30.75 -24.19 0.50
CA LEU A 31 -29.50 -23.77 -0.13
C LEU A 31 -29.45 -24.10 -1.61
N VAL A 32 -30.57 -23.94 -2.33
CA VAL A 32 -30.66 -24.09 -3.79
C VAL A 32 -31.11 -22.76 -4.40
N SER A 33 -30.34 -22.27 -5.38
CA SER A 33 -30.67 -21.07 -6.16
C SER A 33 -30.44 -21.31 -7.65
N SER A 34 -31.05 -20.51 -8.50
CA SER A 34 -30.84 -20.57 -9.95
C SER A 34 -30.85 -19.19 -10.59
N PHE A 35 -30.36 -19.12 -11.83
CA PHE A 35 -30.38 -17.94 -12.67
C PHE A 35 -30.74 -18.33 -14.10
N GLY A 36 -31.66 -17.56 -14.71
CA GLY A 36 -32.13 -17.79 -16.07
C GLY A 36 -32.98 -19.06 -16.27
N CYS A 37 -33.22 -19.84 -15.21
CA CYS A 37 -34.03 -21.05 -15.22
C CYS A 37 -34.64 -21.33 -13.83
N SER A 38 -35.65 -22.18 -13.75
CA SER A 38 -36.13 -22.74 -12.47
C SER A 38 -35.36 -24.05 -12.15
N PRO A 39 -35.02 -24.33 -10.88
CA PRO A 39 -34.32 -25.57 -10.52
C PRO A 39 -35.04 -26.84 -10.97
N GLU A 40 -36.38 -26.82 -10.99
CA GLU A 40 -37.25 -27.95 -11.36
C GLU A 40 -37.30 -28.19 -12.88
N THR A 41 -37.10 -27.14 -13.68
CA THR A 41 -37.24 -27.18 -15.15
C THR A 41 -35.93 -26.91 -15.89
N ALA A 42 -34.82 -26.77 -15.18
CA ALA A 42 -33.52 -26.40 -15.73
C ALA A 42 -33.04 -27.36 -16.84
N ASP A 43 -33.37 -28.66 -16.78
CA ASP A 43 -33.01 -29.63 -17.84
C ASP A 43 -33.71 -29.30 -19.18
N LEU A 44 -34.99 -28.94 -19.12
CA LEU A 44 -35.79 -28.55 -20.29
C LEU A 44 -35.34 -27.19 -20.84
N GLU A 45 -35.18 -26.19 -19.98
CA GLU A 45 -34.76 -24.83 -20.35
C GLU A 45 -33.36 -24.86 -20.99
N PHE A 46 -32.42 -25.61 -20.38
CA PHE A 46 -31.08 -25.78 -20.96
C PHE A 46 -31.16 -26.41 -22.35
N SER A 47 -32.04 -27.40 -22.53
CA SER A 47 -32.25 -28.05 -23.82
C SER A 47 -32.77 -27.08 -24.87
N MET A 48 -33.80 -26.29 -24.54
CA MET A 48 -34.38 -25.29 -25.43
C MET A 48 -33.33 -24.26 -25.89
N THR A 49 -32.54 -23.72 -24.96
CA THR A 49 -31.46 -22.77 -25.26
C THR A 49 -30.40 -23.39 -26.20
N ARG A 50 -30.06 -24.67 -26.01
CA ARG A 50 -29.12 -25.40 -26.89
C ARG A 50 -29.71 -25.66 -28.27
N GLU A 51 -30.99 -26.01 -28.38
CA GLU A 51 -31.66 -26.22 -29.66
C GLU A 51 -31.72 -24.93 -30.49
N MET A 52 -32.02 -23.80 -29.86
CA MET A 52 -31.96 -22.48 -30.50
C MET A 52 -30.54 -22.17 -31.00
N THR A 53 -29.53 -22.47 -30.19
CA THR A 53 -28.12 -22.30 -30.56
C THR A 53 -27.71 -23.18 -31.76
N LYS A 54 -28.22 -24.41 -31.84
CA LYS A 54 -28.01 -25.33 -32.98
C LYS A 54 -28.60 -24.77 -34.27
N LYS A 55 -29.82 -24.25 -34.22
CA LYS A 55 -30.48 -23.62 -35.38
C LYS A 55 -29.69 -22.43 -35.93
N ASN A 56 -28.97 -21.71 -35.07
CA ASN A 56 -28.11 -20.59 -35.45
C ASN A 56 -26.73 -21.00 -36.00
N GLY A 57 -26.45 -22.31 -36.15
CA GLY A 57 -25.19 -22.82 -36.70
C GLY A 57 -23.96 -22.61 -35.80
N MET A 58 -24.17 -22.22 -34.54
CA MET A 58 -23.10 -21.90 -33.57
C MET A 58 -22.77 -23.05 -32.61
N ASP A 59 -23.48 -24.18 -32.70
CA ASP A 59 -23.19 -25.37 -31.89
C ASP A 59 -22.05 -26.22 -32.48
N LYS A 60 -20.84 -26.06 -31.96
CA LYS A 60 -19.66 -26.86 -32.31
C LYS A 60 -19.11 -27.62 -31.09
N GLY A 61 -19.86 -28.60 -30.57
CA GLY A 61 -19.36 -29.61 -29.63
C GLY A 61 -20.43 -30.38 -28.85
N ASP A 62 -20.06 -31.49 -28.22
CA ASP A 62 -21.03 -32.44 -27.61
C ASP A 62 -21.38 -32.17 -26.14
N ASN A 63 -20.85 -31.10 -25.55
CA ASN A 63 -21.12 -30.80 -24.14
C ASN A 63 -22.52 -30.19 -23.99
N LEU A 64 -23.29 -30.76 -23.08
CA LEU A 64 -24.65 -30.37 -22.71
C LEU A 64 -24.62 -29.27 -21.63
N ALA A 65 -23.83 -29.47 -20.58
CA ALA A 65 -23.67 -28.54 -19.47
C ALA A 65 -22.27 -28.68 -18.87
N PHE A 66 -21.93 -27.83 -17.91
CA PHE A 66 -20.72 -27.97 -17.12
C PHE A 66 -21.06 -28.04 -15.64
N HIS A 67 -20.40 -28.96 -14.93
CA HIS A 67 -20.48 -29.06 -13.48
C HIS A 67 -19.23 -28.47 -12.85
N LEU A 68 -19.43 -27.40 -12.09
CA LEU A 68 -18.41 -26.68 -11.35
C LEU A 68 -18.60 -26.92 -9.85
N ILE A 69 -17.55 -27.36 -9.18
CA ILE A 69 -17.52 -27.61 -7.73
C ILE A 69 -16.58 -26.59 -7.10
N GLN A 70 -17.03 -25.94 -6.03
CA GLN A 70 -16.25 -25.02 -5.21
C GLN A 70 -16.27 -25.49 -3.75
N SER A 71 -15.15 -26.03 -3.27
CA SER A 71 -15.04 -26.63 -1.94
C SER A 71 -14.22 -25.76 -0.99
N PHE A 72 -14.76 -25.36 0.15
CA PHE A 72 -14.06 -24.54 1.15
C PHE A 72 -13.30 -25.42 2.16
N LYS A 73 -12.34 -24.85 2.91
CA LYS A 73 -11.67 -25.65 3.95
C LYS A 73 -12.66 -25.96 5.08
N PRO A 74 -12.51 -27.11 5.77
CA PRO A 74 -13.29 -27.40 6.97
C PRO A 74 -13.22 -26.26 7.99
N ARG A 75 -14.38 -25.86 8.53
CA ARG A 75 -14.54 -24.79 9.54
C ARG A 75 -14.12 -23.39 9.08
N GLU A 76 -13.95 -23.16 7.78
CA GLU A 76 -13.54 -21.85 7.24
C GLU A 76 -14.75 -20.95 6.92
N VAL A 77 -15.90 -21.53 6.64
CA VAL A 77 -17.13 -20.83 6.22
C VAL A 77 -18.36 -21.58 6.75
N ASP A 78 -19.47 -20.87 6.97
CA ASP A 78 -20.79 -21.46 7.21
C ASP A 78 -21.56 -21.73 5.90
N ALA A 79 -22.70 -22.40 5.98
CA ALA A 79 -23.45 -22.84 4.80
C ALA A 79 -24.06 -21.68 4.01
N GLU A 80 -24.63 -20.69 4.70
CA GLU A 80 -25.23 -19.50 4.08
C GLU A 80 -24.18 -18.63 3.38
N THR A 81 -23.04 -18.38 4.03
CA THR A 81 -21.94 -17.63 3.46
C THR A 81 -21.34 -18.38 2.28
N ALA A 82 -21.17 -19.70 2.37
CA ALA A 82 -20.72 -20.50 1.24
C ALA A 82 -21.68 -20.37 0.05
N HIS A 83 -23.00 -20.45 0.28
CA HIS A 83 -24.00 -20.30 -0.76
C HIS A 83 -23.93 -18.91 -1.43
N ARG A 84 -23.93 -17.85 -0.62
CA ARG A 84 -23.83 -16.46 -1.09
C ARG A 84 -22.56 -16.21 -1.92
N LEU A 85 -21.42 -16.71 -1.45
CA LEU A 85 -20.15 -16.59 -2.19
C LEU A 85 -20.15 -17.42 -3.48
N GLY A 86 -20.86 -18.55 -3.48
CA GLY A 86 -21.09 -19.37 -4.67
C GLY A 86 -21.92 -18.66 -5.73
N GLN A 87 -23.00 -17.97 -5.32
CA GLN A 87 -23.83 -17.14 -6.20
C GLN A 87 -23.01 -16.01 -6.82
N GLN A 88 -22.31 -15.23 -5.97
CA GLN A 88 -21.41 -14.17 -6.45
C GLN A 88 -20.37 -14.71 -7.45
N PHE A 89 -19.80 -15.88 -7.15
CA PHE A 89 -18.84 -16.52 -8.04
C PHE A 89 -19.47 -16.95 -9.38
N ALA A 90 -20.66 -17.55 -9.37
CA ALA A 90 -21.38 -17.94 -10.57
C ALA A 90 -21.73 -16.74 -11.45
N ASP A 91 -22.24 -15.66 -10.85
CA ASP A 91 -22.62 -14.43 -11.55
C ASP A 91 -21.42 -13.77 -12.24
N GLU A 92 -20.27 -13.68 -11.55
CA GLU A 92 -19.07 -13.10 -12.14
C GLU A 92 -18.46 -13.95 -13.25
N VAL A 93 -18.53 -15.27 -13.11
CA VAL A 93 -17.98 -16.22 -14.08
C VAL A 93 -18.82 -16.26 -15.35
N LEU A 94 -20.13 -16.38 -15.17
CA LEU A 94 -21.11 -16.59 -16.25
C LEU A 94 -21.64 -15.27 -16.82
N LYS A 95 -21.44 -14.15 -16.12
CA LYS A 95 -21.73 -12.78 -16.56
C LYS A 95 -23.18 -12.61 -17.03
N GLY A 96 -24.11 -13.31 -16.39
CA GLY A 96 -25.52 -13.32 -16.77
C GLY A 96 -25.82 -13.86 -18.17
N LYS A 97 -24.91 -14.62 -18.79
CA LYS A 97 -25.07 -15.15 -20.16
C LYS A 97 -25.54 -16.61 -20.22
N TYR A 98 -25.36 -17.35 -19.13
CA TYR A 98 -25.63 -18.78 -19.07
C TYR A 98 -26.61 -19.04 -17.94
N GLU A 99 -27.60 -19.89 -18.21
CA GLU A 99 -28.50 -20.39 -17.18
C GLU A 99 -27.70 -21.29 -16.24
N TYR A 100 -27.95 -21.19 -14.93
CA TYR A 100 -27.27 -22.03 -13.95
C TYR A 100 -28.16 -22.37 -12.74
N VAL A 101 -27.85 -23.51 -12.12
CA VAL A 101 -28.39 -23.94 -10.83
C VAL A 101 -27.22 -24.14 -9.87
N ILE A 102 -27.30 -23.55 -8.69
CA ILE A 102 -26.34 -23.70 -7.61
C ILE A 102 -26.99 -24.35 -6.39
N SER A 103 -26.26 -25.27 -5.76
CA SER A 103 -26.64 -25.86 -4.48
C SER A 103 -25.42 -25.94 -3.56
N THR A 104 -25.63 -25.78 -2.25
CA THR A 104 -24.57 -25.93 -1.24
C THR A 104 -24.77 -27.22 -0.47
N HIS A 105 -23.73 -28.07 -0.48
CA HIS A 105 -23.73 -29.36 0.20
C HIS A 105 -23.02 -29.26 1.55
N VAL A 106 -23.72 -29.70 2.61
CA VAL A 106 -23.25 -29.73 4.01
C VAL A 106 -23.06 -31.16 4.55
N ASP A 107 -23.29 -32.17 3.70
CA ASP A 107 -23.28 -33.60 4.03
C ASP A 107 -21.90 -34.20 4.33
N LYS A 108 -20.82 -33.44 4.10
CA LYS A 108 -19.43 -33.88 4.27
C LYS A 108 -18.69 -33.03 5.30
N ASN A 109 -17.50 -33.48 5.69
CA ASN A 109 -16.58 -32.74 6.57
C ASN A 109 -16.19 -31.32 6.09
N HIS A 110 -16.54 -30.94 4.86
CA HIS A 110 -16.33 -29.60 4.32
C HIS A 110 -17.52 -29.16 3.47
N ILE A 111 -17.84 -27.87 3.57
CA ILE A 111 -18.91 -27.24 2.80
C ILE A 111 -18.43 -27.01 1.37
N HIS A 112 -19.28 -27.32 0.41
CA HIS A 112 -18.96 -27.16 -1.01
C HIS A 112 -20.19 -26.79 -1.83
N ASN A 113 -19.99 -25.91 -2.80
CA ASN A 113 -21.02 -25.54 -3.76
C ASN A 113 -20.91 -26.41 -5.01
N HIS A 114 -22.06 -26.81 -5.53
CA HIS A 114 -22.22 -27.41 -6.84
C HIS A 114 -22.98 -26.44 -7.74
N ILE A 115 -22.35 -26.02 -8.83
CA ILE A 115 -22.91 -25.12 -9.84
C ILE A 115 -22.98 -25.88 -11.15
N ILE A 116 -24.18 -26.10 -11.67
CA ILE A 116 -24.40 -26.67 -13.01
C ILE A 116 -24.91 -25.55 -13.90
N PHE A 117 -24.24 -25.31 -15.02
CA PHE A 117 -24.63 -24.26 -15.97
C PHE A 117 -24.67 -24.76 -17.40
N ASN A 118 -25.52 -24.15 -18.22
CA ASN A 118 -25.72 -24.55 -19.61
C ASN A 118 -24.42 -24.39 -20.41
N ALA A 119 -24.14 -25.32 -21.31
CA ALA A 119 -22.98 -25.21 -22.19
C ALA A 119 -23.16 -24.11 -23.25
N ALA A 120 -24.40 -23.72 -23.58
CA ALA A 120 -24.71 -22.65 -24.52
C ALA A 120 -25.24 -21.41 -23.78
N SER A 121 -24.89 -20.23 -24.27
CA SER A 121 -25.39 -18.96 -23.76
C SER A 121 -26.72 -18.59 -24.42
N PHE A 122 -27.68 -18.13 -23.63
CA PHE A 122 -28.98 -17.67 -24.15
C PHE A 122 -28.93 -16.25 -24.73
N VAL A 123 -27.83 -15.52 -24.51
CA VAL A 123 -27.66 -14.13 -24.97
C VAL A 123 -26.96 -14.06 -26.32
N ASP A 124 -25.82 -14.73 -26.44
CA ASP A 124 -24.98 -14.67 -27.64
C ASP A 124 -24.95 -16.00 -28.42
N HIS A 125 -25.64 -17.04 -27.93
CA HIS A 125 -25.70 -18.36 -28.57
C HIS A 125 -24.32 -19.00 -28.83
N HIS A 126 -23.29 -18.60 -28.08
CA HIS A 126 -21.99 -19.24 -28.14
C HIS A 126 -21.83 -20.27 -27.03
N LYS A 127 -21.03 -21.32 -27.28
CA LYS A 127 -20.69 -22.31 -26.26
C LYS A 127 -19.61 -21.82 -25.29
N TYR A 128 -19.74 -22.25 -24.04
CA TYR A 128 -18.73 -22.00 -23.01
C TYR A 128 -17.41 -22.73 -23.34
N VAL A 129 -16.33 -21.97 -23.43
CA VAL A 129 -15.01 -22.50 -23.76
C VAL A 129 -14.28 -22.93 -22.49
N SER A 130 -14.35 -24.21 -22.17
CA SER A 130 -13.58 -24.83 -21.08
C SER A 130 -12.19 -25.26 -21.55
N ASN A 131 -11.19 -24.46 -21.21
CA ASN A 131 -9.76 -24.75 -21.43
C ASN A 131 -8.89 -24.31 -20.24
N LYS A 132 -7.59 -24.60 -20.28
CA LYS A 132 -6.66 -24.24 -19.20
C LYS A 132 -6.66 -22.74 -18.85
N ARG A 133 -6.79 -21.85 -19.86
CA ARG A 133 -6.86 -20.39 -19.65
C ARG A 133 -8.15 -20.00 -18.93
N SER A 134 -9.30 -20.56 -19.33
CA SER A 134 -10.58 -20.33 -18.66
C SER A 134 -10.55 -20.82 -17.21
N TYR A 135 -9.97 -21.99 -16.94
CA TYR A 135 -9.82 -22.52 -15.58
C TYR A 135 -8.97 -21.62 -14.70
N HIS A 136 -7.84 -21.11 -15.19
CA HIS A 136 -7.04 -20.14 -14.44
C HIS A 136 -7.81 -18.84 -14.15
N LYS A 137 -8.72 -18.41 -15.04
CA LYS A 137 -9.60 -17.27 -14.79
C LYS A 137 -10.59 -17.58 -13.66
N LEU A 138 -11.22 -18.75 -13.65
CA LEU A 138 -12.09 -19.19 -12.54
C LEU A 138 -11.34 -19.15 -11.20
N CYS A 139 -10.13 -19.69 -11.15
CA CYS A 139 -9.33 -19.68 -9.92
C CYS A 139 -8.95 -18.26 -9.46
N ARG A 140 -8.67 -17.33 -10.38
CA ARG A 140 -8.39 -15.93 -10.01
C ARG A 140 -9.62 -15.26 -9.42
N ILE A 141 -10.79 -15.46 -10.03
CA ILE A 141 -12.06 -14.91 -9.54
C ILE A 141 -12.37 -15.47 -8.15
N SER A 142 -12.34 -16.80 -7.99
CA SER A 142 -12.62 -17.42 -6.69
C SER A 142 -11.61 -17.01 -5.62
N ASN A 143 -10.31 -16.87 -5.94
CA ASN A 143 -9.33 -16.38 -4.97
C ASN A 143 -9.58 -14.93 -4.57
N ARG A 144 -9.98 -14.07 -5.51
CA ARG A 144 -10.32 -12.68 -5.20
C ARG A 144 -11.52 -12.62 -4.25
N ILE A 145 -12.58 -13.35 -4.55
CA ILE A 145 -13.78 -13.44 -3.70
C ILE A 145 -13.43 -13.99 -2.31
N CYS A 146 -12.63 -15.07 -2.23
CA CYS A 146 -12.13 -15.58 -0.96
C CYS A 146 -11.35 -14.52 -0.18
N HIS A 147 -10.44 -13.80 -0.84
CA HIS A 147 -9.60 -12.79 -0.20
C HIS A 147 -10.42 -11.62 0.38
N GLU A 148 -11.37 -11.10 -0.41
CA GLU A 148 -12.26 -10.00 -0.02
C GLU A 148 -13.14 -10.37 1.18
N ASN A 149 -13.40 -11.66 1.40
CA ASN A 149 -14.18 -12.18 2.53
C ASN A 149 -13.31 -12.80 3.63
N GLY A 150 -11.99 -12.52 3.65
CA GLY A 150 -11.09 -12.98 4.72
C GLY A 150 -10.75 -14.48 4.72
N LEU A 151 -11.08 -15.20 3.64
CA LEU A 151 -10.82 -16.63 3.48
C LEU A 151 -9.43 -16.89 2.89
N ALA A 152 -8.86 -18.07 3.14
CA ALA A 152 -7.53 -18.40 2.64
C ALA A 152 -7.51 -18.48 1.10
N THR A 153 -6.48 -17.92 0.46
CA THR A 153 -6.26 -18.02 -1.00
C THR A 153 -5.11 -18.95 -1.36
N SER A 154 -5.14 -19.57 -2.54
CA SER A 154 -3.96 -20.24 -3.13
C SER A 154 -4.10 -20.31 -4.64
N MET A 155 -3.01 -20.18 -5.39
CA MET A 155 -3.04 -20.30 -6.85
C MET A 155 -2.84 -21.77 -7.26
N PRO A 156 -3.46 -22.27 -8.36
CA PRO A 156 -3.14 -23.58 -8.91
C PRO A 156 -1.70 -23.58 -9.41
N THR A 157 -0.80 -24.24 -8.70
CA THR A 157 0.53 -24.58 -9.20
C THR A 157 0.37 -25.75 -10.17
N GLY A 158 0.94 -25.63 -11.38
CA GLY A 158 0.81 -26.63 -12.45
C GLY A 158 1.59 -27.92 -12.18
N GLU A 159 1.36 -28.57 -11.04
CA GLU A 159 2.00 -29.83 -10.66
C GLU A 159 1.20 -31.03 -11.20
N LYS A 160 1.89 -31.98 -11.85
CA LYS A 160 1.31 -33.28 -12.23
C LYS A 160 0.93 -34.05 -10.96
N GLY A 161 -0.14 -34.84 -11.01
CA GLY A 161 -0.56 -35.69 -9.90
C GLY A 161 0.57 -36.61 -9.41
N LYS A 162 0.70 -36.74 -8.09
CA LYS A 162 1.71 -37.59 -7.45
C LYS A 162 1.41 -39.08 -7.72
N SER A 163 2.45 -39.89 -7.96
CA SER A 163 2.31 -41.35 -8.01
C SER A 163 1.86 -41.90 -6.66
N TYR A 164 1.12 -43.02 -6.63
CA TYR A 164 0.61 -43.64 -5.39
C TYR A 164 1.70 -43.88 -4.34
N LYS A 165 2.90 -44.32 -4.77
CA LYS A 165 4.07 -44.49 -3.90
C LYS A 165 4.57 -43.16 -3.32
N GLU A 166 4.62 -42.12 -4.16
CA GLU A 166 5.01 -40.76 -3.73
C GLU A 166 3.97 -40.16 -2.76
N ASN A 167 2.69 -40.52 -2.91
CA ASN A 167 1.63 -40.11 -1.99
C ASN A 167 1.73 -40.82 -0.63
N MET A 168 1.99 -42.14 -0.62
CA MET A 168 2.23 -42.86 0.65
C MET A 168 3.47 -42.34 1.39
N GLU A 169 4.60 -42.13 0.70
CA GLU A 169 5.82 -41.60 1.32
C GLU A 169 5.65 -40.17 1.83
N TYR A 170 4.78 -39.38 1.19
CA TYR A 170 4.39 -38.06 1.68
C TYR A 170 3.61 -38.16 3.00
N HIS A 171 2.62 -39.05 3.09
CA HIS A 171 1.84 -39.25 4.31
C HIS A 171 2.64 -39.89 5.47
N ARG A 172 3.68 -40.68 5.15
CA ARG A 172 4.60 -41.25 6.15
C ARG A 172 5.74 -40.31 6.55
N GLY A 173 5.87 -39.11 5.94
CA GLY A 173 6.94 -38.15 6.23
C GLY A 173 8.33 -38.54 5.73
N THR A 174 8.43 -39.60 4.92
CA THR A 174 9.70 -40.14 4.39
C THR A 174 10.06 -39.64 2.99
N SER A 175 9.20 -38.84 2.35
CA SER A 175 9.44 -38.34 1.00
C SER A 175 10.63 -37.37 0.92
N TRP A 176 11.73 -37.83 0.31
CA TRP A 176 12.91 -37.01 0.03
C TRP A 176 12.59 -35.77 -0.81
N LYS A 177 11.69 -35.89 -1.79
CA LYS A 177 11.25 -34.74 -2.60
C LYS A 177 10.51 -33.71 -1.77
N ALA A 178 9.66 -34.13 -0.83
CA ALA A 178 8.94 -33.20 0.05
C ALA A 178 9.90 -32.48 1.00
N LYS A 179 10.83 -33.21 1.62
CA LYS A 179 11.88 -32.62 2.48
C LYS A 179 12.73 -31.61 1.70
N LEU A 180 13.15 -31.97 0.49
CA LEU A 180 13.92 -31.08 -0.39
C LEU A 180 13.14 -29.83 -0.80
N ARG A 181 11.83 -29.93 -1.12
CA ARG A 181 11.00 -28.74 -1.41
C ARG A 181 10.98 -27.76 -0.24
N VAL A 182 10.78 -28.27 0.99
CA VAL A 182 10.80 -27.44 2.20
C VAL A 182 12.17 -26.79 2.41
N ALA A 183 13.25 -27.54 2.25
CA ALA A 183 14.61 -27.02 2.36
C ALA A 183 14.88 -25.91 1.32
N VAL A 184 14.49 -26.14 0.06
CA VAL A 184 14.62 -25.17 -1.03
C VAL A 184 13.78 -23.92 -0.76
N ASP A 185 12.53 -24.06 -0.30
CA ASP A 185 11.68 -22.91 0.01
C ASP A 185 12.24 -22.10 1.18
N LYS A 186 12.79 -22.75 2.21
CA LYS A 186 13.46 -22.10 3.34
C LYS A 186 14.75 -21.38 2.91
N ALA A 187 15.54 -22.01 2.04
CA ALA A 187 16.75 -21.40 1.48
C ALA A 187 16.40 -20.19 0.61
N ILE A 188 15.42 -20.31 -0.29
CA ILE A 188 14.94 -19.19 -1.11
C ILE A 188 14.42 -18.06 -0.23
N TRP A 189 13.61 -18.35 0.79
CA TRP A 189 13.05 -17.34 1.69
C TRP A 189 14.13 -16.50 2.38
N SER A 190 15.25 -17.14 2.73
CA SER A 190 16.31 -16.49 3.46
C SER A 190 17.41 -15.91 2.55
N SER A 191 17.51 -16.30 1.28
CA SER A 191 18.57 -15.85 0.37
C SER A 191 18.18 -14.66 -0.50
N ILE A 192 19.15 -13.78 -0.74
CA ILE A 192 19.02 -12.53 -1.51
C ILE A 192 19.48 -12.72 -2.96
N ASN A 193 20.42 -13.63 -3.19
CA ASN A 193 20.95 -13.95 -4.51
C ASN A 193 21.14 -15.47 -4.67
N TYR A 194 21.49 -15.88 -5.89
CA TYR A 194 21.61 -17.28 -6.26
C TYR A 194 22.76 -18.00 -5.53
N GLU A 195 23.88 -17.31 -5.30
CA GLU A 195 25.04 -17.88 -4.59
C GLU A 195 24.73 -18.15 -3.13
N GLU A 196 24.07 -17.20 -2.45
CA GLU A 196 23.63 -17.35 -1.07
C GLU A 196 22.60 -18.48 -0.92
N PHE A 197 21.73 -18.68 -1.93
CA PHE A 197 20.84 -19.84 -1.97
C PHE A 197 21.61 -21.17 -1.97
N LEU A 198 22.65 -21.28 -2.80
CA LEU A 198 23.48 -22.49 -2.85
C LEU A 198 24.23 -22.71 -1.53
N GLN A 199 24.80 -21.66 -0.93
CA GLN A 199 25.44 -21.75 0.39
C GLN A 199 24.47 -22.24 1.47
N LYS A 200 23.23 -21.73 1.50
CA LYS A 200 22.25 -22.16 2.51
C LYS A 200 21.79 -23.60 2.31
N MET A 201 21.74 -24.07 1.07
CA MET A 201 21.48 -25.48 0.79
C MET A 201 22.64 -26.37 1.27
N GLN A 202 23.90 -25.93 1.10
CA GLN A 202 25.07 -26.63 1.66
C GLN A 202 25.05 -26.65 3.20
N LEU A 203 24.76 -25.51 3.84
CA LEU A 203 24.64 -25.41 5.30
C LEU A 203 23.49 -26.28 5.86
N ALA A 204 22.44 -26.49 5.07
CA ALA A 204 21.36 -27.41 5.40
C ALA A 204 21.75 -28.91 5.20
N GLY A 205 23.01 -29.19 4.87
CA GLY A 205 23.57 -30.53 4.73
C GLY A 205 23.34 -31.18 3.36
N TYR A 206 22.92 -30.42 2.34
CA TYR A 206 22.75 -30.96 1.00
C TYR A 206 24.03 -30.86 0.17
N GLU A 207 24.40 -31.97 -0.46
CA GLU A 207 25.40 -31.95 -1.52
C GLU A 207 24.79 -31.41 -2.82
N ILE A 208 25.53 -30.51 -3.47
CA ILE A 208 25.08 -29.81 -4.67
C ILE A 208 25.88 -30.27 -5.89
N ARG A 209 25.17 -30.62 -6.97
CA ARG A 209 25.77 -30.88 -8.29
C ARG A 209 25.24 -29.88 -9.32
N GLN A 210 26.12 -29.02 -9.82
CA GLN A 210 25.81 -27.95 -10.78
C GLN A 210 26.17 -28.36 -12.23
N GLY A 211 25.50 -29.40 -12.74
CA GLY A 211 25.65 -29.83 -14.15
C GLY A 211 24.58 -29.21 -15.05
N LYS A 212 24.20 -29.92 -16.14
CA LYS A 212 23.08 -29.53 -17.04
C LYS A 212 21.75 -29.30 -16.30
N ASN A 213 21.56 -29.90 -15.12
CA ASN A 213 20.42 -29.65 -14.24
C ASN A 213 20.91 -29.56 -12.79
N LEU A 214 20.53 -28.51 -12.08
CA LEU A 214 20.81 -28.38 -10.64
C LEU A 214 20.18 -29.54 -9.86
N SER A 215 21.00 -30.22 -9.05
CA SER A 215 20.61 -31.41 -8.32
C SER A 215 21.11 -31.40 -6.88
N PHE A 216 20.31 -31.94 -5.96
CA PHE A 216 20.62 -32.00 -4.54
C PHE A 216 20.55 -33.43 -4.01
N ARG A 217 21.42 -33.75 -3.03
CA ARG A 217 21.41 -35.03 -2.31
C ARG A 217 21.49 -34.76 -0.81
N ALA A 218 20.54 -35.31 -0.06
CA ALA A 218 20.58 -35.27 1.40
C ALA A 218 21.58 -36.33 1.94
N PRO A 219 22.10 -36.20 3.17
CA PRO A 219 23.14 -37.08 3.70
C PRO A 219 22.80 -38.59 3.66
N GLU A 220 21.53 -38.96 3.88
CA GLU A 220 21.08 -40.36 3.87
C GLU A 220 20.46 -40.80 2.53
N GLN A 221 20.48 -39.93 1.52
CA GLN A 221 19.87 -40.20 0.23
C GLN A 221 20.89 -40.80 -0.75
N LYS A 222 20.60 -41.99 -1.30
CA LYS A 222 21.51 -42.66 -2.26
C LYS A 222 21.71 -41.86 -3.57
N ASN A 223 20.61 -41.39 -4.17
CA ASN A 223 20.61 -40.75 -5.49
C ASN A 223 20.31 -39.25 -5.40
N PHE A 224 20.89 -38.47 -6.33
CA PHE A 224 20.57 -37.05 -6.49
C PHE A 224 19.13 -36.85 -6.96
N THR A 225 18.49 -35.79 -6.45
CA THR A 225 17.17 -35.34 -6.91
C THR A 225 17.32 -34.11 -7.79
N TYR A 226 16.84 -34.21 -9.04
CA TYR A 226 16.85 -33.09 -9.98
C TYR A 226 15.81 -32.04 -9.60
N MET A 227 16.16 -30.76 -9.63
CA MET A 227 15.23 -29.65 -9.40
C MET A 227 13.98 -29.71 -10.27
N LYS A 228 14.12 -30.01 -11.56
CA LYS A 228 12.98 -30.16 -12.50
C LYS A 228 11.98 -31.23 -12.07
N SER A 229 12.41 -32.24 -11.32
CA SER A 229 11.55 -33.34 -10.84
C SER A 229 10.69 -32.96 -9.63
N LEU A 230 10.98 -31.82 -8.98
CA LEU A 230 10.23 -31.30 -7.84
C LEU A 230 8.95 -30.56 -8.27
N GLY A 231 8.87 -30.14 -9.52
CA GLY A 231 7.75 -29.39 -10.08
C GLY A 231 8.24 -28.12 -10.78
N SER A 232 7.35 -27.54 -11.59
CA SER A 232 7.67 -26.31 -12.34
C SER A 232 8.07 -25.15 -11.42
N TYR A 233 7.52 -25.09 -10.20
CA TYR A 233 7.82 -24.05 -9.22
C TYR A 233 9.27 -24.07 -8.67
N TYR A 234 9.97 -25.18 -8.86
CA TYR A 234 11.33 -25.42 -8.37
C TYR A 234 12.34 -25.54 -9.53
N THR A 235 12.01 -25.08 -10.74
CA THR A 235 13.03 -24.97 -11.80
C THR A 235 14.02 -23.86 -11.47
N GLU A 236 15.23 -23.95 -12.01
CA GLU A 236 16.29 -22.98 -11.74
C GLU A 236 15.87 -21.55 -12.13
N GLU A 237 15.15 -21.42 -13.25
CA GLU A 237 14.59 -20.15 -13.71
C GLU A 237 13.57 -19.59 -12.70
N ASN A 238 12.68 -20.43 -12.18
CA ASN A 238 11.69 -19.99 -11.19
C ASN A 238 12.30 -19.69 -9.83
N VAL A 239 13.34 -20.42 -9.43
CA VAL A 239 14.12 -20.11 -8.23
C VAL A 239 14.81 -18.75 -8.40
N ARG A 240 15.44 -18.48 -9.55
CA ARG A 240 16.01 -17.15 -9.84
C ARG A 240 14.97 -16.04 -9.83
N LEU A 241 13.81 -16.23 -10.47
CA LEU A 241 12.71 -15.26 -10.45
C LEU A 241 12.18 -15.01 -9.02
N ARG A 242 12.15 -16.04 -8.16
CA ARG A 242 11.73 -15.90 -6.76
C ARG A 242 12.78 -15.17 -5.92
N LEU A 243 14.06 -15.44 -6.15
CA LEU A 243 15.17 -14.71 -5.52
C LEU A 243 15.19 -13.24 -5.97
N GLU A 244 14.92 -12.97 -7.25
CA GLU A 244 14.74 -11.61 -7.76
C GLU A 244 13.56 -10.90 -7.10
N LYS A 245 12.43 -11.59 -6.92
CA LYS A 245 11.30 -11.06 -6.14
C LYS A 245 11.65 -10.82 -4.67
N ASN A 246 12.56 -11.61 -4.11
CA ASN A 246 13.08 -11.39 -2.76
C ASN A 246 14.02 -10.17 -2.68
N ARG A 247 14.62 -9.69 -3.79
CA ARG A 247 15.32 -8.40 -3.80
C ARG A 247 14.40 -7.24 -3.41
N TYR A 248 13.10 -7.32 -3.73
CA TYR A 248 12.08 -6.33 -3.31
C TYR A 248 11.40 -6.66 -1.97
N LYS A 249 11.57 -7.89 -1.46
CA LYS A 249 11.19 -8.29 -0.08
C LYS A 249 12.31 -8.18 0.93
N THR A 250 13.50 -7.75 0.49
CA THR A 250 14.29 -6.96 1.40
C THR A 250 13.28 -5.98 1.99
N LYS A 251 13.26 -5.87 3.32
CA LYS A 251 13.13 -4.53 3.82
C LYS A 251 14.27 -3.84 3.10
N THR A 252 14.00 -3.23 1.93
CA THR A 252 14.66 -1.98 1.58
C THR A 252 14.67 -1.31 2.92
N PRO A 253 15.84 -1.04 3.53
CA PRO A 253 15.85 -0.36 4.80
C PRO A 253 14.89 0.79 4.57
N LYS A 254 13.68 0.69 5.16
CA LYS A 254 12.67 1.75 5.04
C LYS A 254 13.53 2.93 5.42
N PRO A 255 13.73 3.93 4.55
CA PRO A 255 14.73 4.97 4.79
C PRO A 255 14.59 5.28 6.26
N LEU A 256 15.60 4.87 7.07
CA LEU A 256 15.36 4.73 8.50
C LEU A 256 14.83 6.09 8.86
N SER A 257 13.61 6.17 9.40
CA SER A 257 13.05 7.44 9.84
C SER A 257 14.11 7.98 10.80
N ARG A 258 14.95 8.91 10.32
CA ARG A 258 16.05 9.48 11.08
C ARG A 258 15.50 10.38 12.17
N GLU A 259 14.24 10.77 12.03
CA GLU A 259 13.43 11.41 13.05
C GLU A 259 13.28 10.48 14.25
N ALA A 260 13.90 10.90 15.35
CA ALA A 260 13.64 10.37 16.68
C ALA A 260 12.18 10.66 17.07
N ARG A 261 11.53 9.72 17.76
CA ARG A 261 10.19 9.90 18.32
C ARG A 261 10.25 9.87 19.84
N LEU A 262 9.19 10.40 20.47
CA LEU A 262 9.04 10.36 21.92
C LEU A 262 8.94 8.92 22.44
N TYR A 263 9.53 8.69 23.61
CA TYR A 263 9.41 7.42 24.30
C TYR A 263 7.98 7.17 24.74
N ILE A 264 7.57 5.90 24.68
CA ILE A 264 6.27 5.45 25.17
C ILE A 264 6.34 5.43 26.70
N ASN A 265 5.43 6.17 27.34
CA ASN A 265 5.30 6.16 28.79
C ASN A 265 4.59 4.87 29.25
N ILE A 266 5.38 3.91 29.71
CA ILE A 266 4.91 2.59 30.17
C ILE A 266 3.89 2.72 31.32
N SER A 267 3.99 3.77 32.16
CA SER A 267 3.11 3.97 33.31
C SER A 267 1.70 4.47 32.97
N THR A 268 1.50 5.04 31.77
CA THR A 268 0.18 5.57 31.36
C THR A 268 -0.82 4.49 30.91
N TYR A 269 -0.36 3.26 30.67
CA TYR A 269 -1.18 2.16 30.10
C TYR A 269 -1.49 1.04 31.11
N ILE A 270 -1.59 1.38 32.40
CA ILE A 270 -1.78 0.41 33.51
C ILE A 270 -3.20 -0.19 33.59
N THR A 271 -4.18 0.31 32.81
CA THR A 271 -5.60 -0.01 33.03
C THR A 271 -6.16 -1.25 32.33
N THR A 272 -5.42 -1.94 31.46
CA THR A 272 -5.93 -3.13 30.76
C THR A 272 -5.00 -4.31 31.00
N GLY A 273 -5.53 -5.42 31.53
CA GLY A 273 -4.80 -6.59 32.07
C GLY A 273 -3.95 -7.43 31.10
N ASN A 274 -3.21 -6.80 30.19
CA ASN A 274 -2.28 -7.43 29.25
C ASN A 274 -0.85 -6.82 29.39
N ARG A 275 -0.39 -6.75 30.64
CA ARG A 275 0.77 -5.96 31.11
C ARG A 275 2.11 -6.38 30.49
N GLU A 276 2.41 -7.68 30.46
CA GLU A 276 3.75 -8.17 30.09
C GLU A 276 4.06 -8.02 28.60
N CYS A 277 3.07 -8.27 27.73
CA CYS A 277 3.26 -8.16 26.29
C CYS A 277 3.46 -6.70 25.86
N PHE A 278 2.64 -5.80 26.40
CA PHE A 278 2.77 -4.36 26.14
C PHE A 278 4.06 -3.77 26.71
N GLU A 279 4.42 -4.12 27.95
CA GLU A 279 5.64 -3.64 28.58
C GLU A 279 6.89 -4.07 27.80
N ARG A 280 6.95 -5.34 27.37
CA ARG A 280 8.05 -5.85 26.53
C ARG A 280 8.11 -5.12 25.19
N TRP A 281 6.97 -4.89 24.55
CA TRP A 281 6.90 -4.15 23.30
C TRP A 281 7.35 -2.69 23.47
N ALA A 282 6.88 -2.00 24.51
CA ALA A 282 7.22 -0.61 24.81
C ALA A 282 8.71 -0.44 25.13
N LYS A 283 9.31 -1.35 25.92
CA LYS A 283 10.76 -1.40 26.17
C LYS A 283 11.55 -1.55 24.87
N LEU A 284 11.15 -2.49 24.00
CA LEU A 284 11.80 -2.68 22.69
C LEU A 284 11.62 -1.47 21.76
N ASN A 285 10.48 -0.78 21.84
CA ASN A 285 10.25 0.45 21.07
C ASN A 285 11.14 1.59 21.56
N ASN A 286 11.16 1.85 22.87
CA ASN A 286 11.99 2.91 23.46
C ASN A 286 13.48 2.67 23.20
N LEU A 287 13.94 1.41 23.21
CA LEU A 287 15.33 1.08 22.86
C LEU A 287 15.67 1.42 21.40
N LYS A 288 14.72 1.26 20.47
CA LYS A 288 14.88 1.67 19.07
C LYS A 288 14.91 3.19 18.93
N GLU A 289 14.05 3.92 19.66
CA GLU A 289 14.05 5.38 19.66
C GLU A 289 15.29 5.96 20.35
N ALA A 290 15.84 5.28 21.36
CA ALA A 290 17.14 5.60 21.96
C ALA A 290 18.28 5.47 20.95
N ALA A 291 18.31 4.39 20.18
CA ALA A 291 19.31 4.20 19.13
C ALA A 291 19.22 5.31 18.05
N LYS A 292 18.01 5.72 17.66
CA LYS A 292 17.82 6.84 16.71
C LYS A 292 18.27 8.17 17.30
N THR A 293 17.96 8.43 18.57
CA THR A 293 18.40 9.63 19.29
C THR A 293 19.92 9.69 19.33
N PHE A 294 20.58 8.59 19.68
CA PHE A 294 22.04 8.48 19.67
C PHE A 294 22.63 8.73 18.28
N ASN A 295 22.06 8.12 17.23
CA ASN A 295 22.50 8.35 15.85
C ASN A 295 22.38 9.82 15.45
N TYR A 296 21.26 10.48 15.76
CA TYR A 296 21.09 11.90 15.46
C TYR A 296 22.15 12.76 16.17
N LEU A 297 22.39 12.52 17.46
CA LEU A 297 23.39 13.25 18.22
C LEU A 297 24.80 13.00 17.67
N SER A 298 25.13 11.75 17.34
CA SER A 298 26.42 11.40 16.74
C SER A 298 26.63 12.03 15.37
N GLU A 299 25.62 12.00 14.49
CA GLU A 299 25.68 12.58 13.13
C GLU A 299 25.84 14.11 13.17
N ASN A 300 25.35 14.77 14.22
CA ASN A 300 25.42 16.22 14.39
C ASN A 300 26.51 16.68 15.37
N ASN A 301 27.37 15.76 15.86
CA ASN A 301 28.40 16.05 16.87
C ASN A 301 27.85 16.67 18.17
N LEU A 302 26.67 16.21 18.61
CA LEU A 302 25.96 16.69 19.80
C LEU A 302 25.96 15.65 20.94
N LEU A 303 26.92 14.74 20.96
CA LEU A 303 27.02 13.73 22.03
C LEU A 303 27.45 14.35 23.37
N ASN A 304 28.08 15.52 23.35
CA ASN A 304 28.37 16.31 24.54
C ASN A 304 27.12 17.13 24.93
N TYR A 305 26.78 17.11 26.22
CA TYR A 305 25.57 17.77 26.74
C TYR A 305 25.61 19.30 26.62
N GLU A 306 26.77 19.92 26.86
CA GLU A 306 26.95 21.37 26.72
C GLU A 306 26.81 21.80 25.26
N ASP A 307 27.44 21.06 24.34
CA ASP A 307 27.30 21.28 22.89
C ASP A 307 25.85 21.13 22.43
N PHE A 308 25.12 20.15 22.98
CA PHE A 308 23.70 19.95 22.71
C PHE A 308 22.83 21.12 23.21
N GLN A 309 23.03 21.59 24.45
CA GLN A 309 22.32 22.76 24.98
C GLN A 309 22.63 24.03 24.18
N GLN A 310 23.89 24.22 23.81
CA GLN A 310 24.31 25.33 22.97
C GLN A 310 23.66 25.25 21.58
N HIS A 311 23.56 24.06 21.00
CA HIS A 311 22.90 23.85 19.72
C HIS A 311 21.40 24.18 19.76
N ILE A 312 20.69 23.80 20.84
CA ILE A 312 19.29 24.21 21.07
C ILE A 312 19.17 25.73 21.06
N SER A 313 19.99 26.41 21.88
CA SER A 313 20.01 27.87 21.97
C SER A 313 20.30 28.54 20.63
N ASN A 314 21.27 28.00 19.87
CA ASN A 314 21.60 28.50 18.54
C ASN A 314 20.41 28.41 17.57
N VAL A 315 19.72 27.26 17.53
CA VAL A 315 18.54 27.06 16.68
C VAL A 315 17.41 28.02 17.08
N GLU A 316 17.16 28.19 18.38
CA GLU A 316 16.16 29.15 18.88
C GLU A 316 16.48 30.59 18.48
N ASN A 317 17.75 30.99 18.61
CA ASN A 317 18.22 32.32 18.22
C ASN A 317 18.11 32.52 16.70
N SER A 318 18.44 31.52 15.89
CA SER A 318 18.24 31.57 14.43
C SER A 318 16.76 31.72 14.05
N ILE A 319 15.85 31.04 14.75
CA ILE A 319 14.39 31.21 14.53
C ILE A 319 13.96 32.64 14.86
N LYS A 320 14.40 33.19 16.01
CA LYS A 320 14.10 34.57 16.41
C LYS A 320 14.64 35.58 15.38
N ALA A 321 15.87 35.39 14.90
CA ALA A 321 16.48 36.24 13.89
C ALA A 321 15.70 36.18 12.55
N ALA A 322 15.28 34.98 12.11
CA ALA A 322 14.46 34.83 10.91
C ALA A 322 13.11 35.54 11.05
N ASP A 323 12.48 35.49 12.24
CA ASP A 323 11.24 36.21 12.53
C ASP A 323 11.42 37.73 12.45
N GLN A 324 12.48 38.26 13.05
CA GLN A 324 12.82 39.67 12.96
C GLN A 324 13.08 40.11 11.51
N HIS A 325 13.77 39.27 10.73
CA HIS A 325 14.04 39.56 9.31
C HIS A 325 12.76 39.58 8.48
N ILE A 326 11.85 38.63 8.69
CA ILE A 326 10.54 38.61 8.03
C ILE A 326 9.73 39.88 8.37
N GLN A 327 9.74 40.31 9.63
CA GLN A 327 9.09 41.56 10.04
C GLN A 327 9.70 42.77 9.32
N LYS A 328 11.03 42.86 9.27
CA LYS A 328 11.75 43.93 8.56
C LYS A 328 11.38 43.96 7.07
N ILE A 329 11.36 42.81 6.40
CA ILE A 329 10.95 42.72 4.98
C ILE A 329 9.48 43.13 4.80
N ASN A 330 8.57 42.77 5.71
CA ASN A 330 7.17 43.18 5.63
C ASN A 330 7.00 44.70 5.72
N THR A 331 7.74 45.34 6.63
CA THR A 331 7.76 46.81 6.75
C THR A 331 8.29 47.43 5.48
N GLU A 332 9.42 46.95 4.96
CA GLU A 332 10.01 47.44 3.71
C GLU A 332 9.06 47.25 2.52
N LEU A 333 8.40 46.10 2.38
CA LEU A 333 7.40 45.85 1.33
C LEU A 333 6.24 46.84 1.39
N THR A 334 5.79 47.18 2.60
CA THR A 334 4.72 48.16 2.81
C THR A 334 5.17 49.54 2.36
N THR A 335 6.37 49.96 2.78
CA THR A 335 7.00 51.22 2.35
C THR A 335 7.17 51.29 0.84
N GLN A 336 7.67 50.23 0.19
CA GLN A 336 7.86 50.19 -1.26
C GLN A 336 6.52 50.27 -2.03
N LYS A 337 5.44 49.67 -1.52
CA LYS A 337 4.10 49.80 -2.11
C LYS A 337 3.53 51.21 -1.98
N VAL A 338 3.76 51.86 -0.84
CA VAL A 338 3.38 53.27 -0.62
C VAL A 338 4.15 54.17 -1.57
N ILE A 339 5.46 53.97 -1.70
CA ILE A 339 6.32 54.67 -2.67
C ILE A 339 5.82 54.44 -4.10
N GLN A 340 5.46 53.21 -4.48
CA GLN A 340 4.91 52.89 -5.80
C GLN A 340 3.65 53.73 -6.08
N LYS A 341 2.68 53.69 -5.16
CA LYS A 341 1.43 54.45 -5.26
C LYS A 341 1.68 55.95 -5.39
N HIS A 342 2.57 56.51 -4.56
CA HIS A 342 2.92 57.93 -4.60
C HIS A 342 3.61 58.30 -5.91
N CYS A 343 4.55 57.48 -6.40
CA CYS A 343 5.22 57.71 -7.69
C CYS A 343 4.23 57.68 -8.86
N ASP A 344 3.30 56.74 -8.88
CA ASP A 344 2.31 56.61 -9.94
C ASP A 344 1.31 57.79 -9.92
N SER A 345 0.83 58.16 -8.74
CA SER A 345 -0.03 59.34 -8.56
C SER A 345 0.69 60.63 -8.94
N TYR A 346 1.97 60.76 -8.58
CA TYR A 346 2.81 61.91 -8.93
C TYR A 346 3.00 62.02 -10.46
N ARG A 347 3.22 60.91 -11.15
CA ARG A 347 3.32 60.88 -12.63
C ARG A 347 2.03 61.37 -13.30
N LEU A 348 0.88 60.92 -12.81
CA LEU A 348 -0.43 61.34 -13.32
C LEU A 348 -0.64 62.84 -13.11
N CYS A 349 -0.39 63.35 -11.91
CA CYS A 349 -0.52 64.78 -11.63
C CYS A 349 0.48 65.62 -12.43
N ARG A 350 1.72 65.12 -12.58
CA ARG A 350 2.75 65.79 -13.39
C ARG A 350 2.32 65.92 -14.85
N LYS A 351 1.65 64.92 -15.42
CA LYS A 351 1.11 65.00 -16.78
C LYS A 351 0.09 66.14 -16.92
N VAL A 352 -0.84 66.28 -15.97
CA VAL A 352 -1.81 67.38 -15.92
C VAL A 352 -1.11 68.74 -15.87
N ILE A 353 -0.03 68.85 -15.08
CA ILE A 353 0.76 70.08 -14.97
C ILE A 353 1.54 70.38 -16.26
N GLU A 354 2.04 69.35 -16.94
CA GLU A 354 2.72 69.49 -18.24
C GLU A 354 1.72 69.90 -19.34
N ASP A 355 0.52 69.30 -19.37
CA ASP A 355 -0.56 69.62 -20.32
C ASP A 355 -1.03 71.08 -20.17
N ALA A 356 -0.99 71.64 -18.95
CA ALA A 356 -1.30 73.05 -18.69
C ALA A 356 -0.42 74.04 -19.47
N LYS A 357 0.81 73.65 -19.82
CA LYS A 357 1.75 74.50 -20.61
C LYS A 357 1.30 74.66 -22.06
N SER A 358 0.56 73.69 -22.57
CA SER A 358 0.03 73.67 -23.93
C SER A 358 -1.42 74.15 -23.98
N ALA A 359 -2.02 74.51 -22.83
CA ALA A 359 -3.41 74.94 -22.76
C ALA A 359 -3.58 76.40 -23.24
N PRO A 360 -4.69 76.73 -23.95
CA PRO A 360 -4.95 78.09 -24.43
C PRO A 360 -5.06 79.17 -23.33
N ASN A 361 -5.51 78.78 -22.13
CA ASN A 361 -5.59 79.66 -20.97
C ASN A 361 -5.08 78.92 -19.70
N PRO A 362 -3.79 79.05 -19.37
CA PRO A 362 -3.16 78.34 -18.24
C PRO A 362 -3.79 78.65 -16.87
N THR A 363 -4.25 79.89 -16.65
CA THR A 363 -4.84 80.32 -15.37
C THR A 363 -6.20 79.67 -15.13
N ALA A 364 -7.04 79.61 -16.17
CA ALA A 364 -8.32 78.92 -16.11
C ALA A 364 -8.13 77.39 -15.99
N TYR A 365 -7.14 76.83 -16.68
CA TYR A 365 -6.79 75.40 -16.59
C TYR A 365 -6.35 75.01 -15.18
N ARG A 366 -5.44 75.78 -14.57
CA ARG A 366 -4.98 75.56 -13.19
C ARG A 366 -6.12 75.65 -12.18
N SER A 367 -7.07 76.56 -12.37
CA SER A 367 -8.23 76.70 -11.49
C SER A 367 -9.16 75.48 -11.56
N ARG A 368 -9.30 74.85 -12.74
CA ARG A 368 -10.10 73.62 -12.91
C ARG A 368 -9.41 72.37 -12.34
N HIS A 369 -8.08 72.31 -12.39
CA HIS A 369 -7.27 71.18 -11.90
C HIS A 369 -6.58 71.45 -10.56
N GLN A 370 -7.16 72.30 -9.71
CA GLN A 370 -6.52 72.75 -8.48
C GLN A 370 -6.16 71.59 -7.54
N ALA A 371 -7.00 70.55 -7.48
CA ALA A 371 -6.79 69.38 -6.64
C ALA A 371 -5.54 68.59 -7.06
N GLU A 372 -5.30 68.43 -8.36
CA GLU A 372 -4.15 67.72 -8.92
C GLU A 372 -2.84 68.47 -8.68
N TYR A 373 -2.87 69.80 -8.73
CA TYR A 373 -1.72 70.64 -8.38
C TYR A 373 -1.36 70.53 -6.89
N GLN A 374 -2.37 70.58 -6.01
CA GLN A 374 -2.15 70.40 -4.56
C GLN A 374 -1.61 69.01 -4.25
N LEU A 375 -2.20 67.97 -4.85
CA LEU A 375 -1.76 66.59 -4.69
C LEU A 375 -0.33 66.38 -5.20
N HIS A 376 0.04 66.98 -6.34
CA HIS A 376 1.41 66.93 -6.85
C HIS A 376 2.43 67.47 -5.85
N ASP A 377 2.16 68.64 -5.26
CA ASP A 377 3.08 69.29 -4.33
C ASP A 377 3.18 68.52 -3.00
N SER A 378 2.06 68.00 -2.50
CA SER A 378 2.04 67.10 -1.34
C SER A 378 2.83 65.81 -1.58
N LEU A 379 2.58 65.12 -2.69
CA LEU A 379 3.28 63.87 -3.04
C LEU A 379 4.77 64.10 -3.25
N LYS A 380 5.17 65.25 -3.82
CA LYS A 380 6.57 65.61 -3.99
C LYS A 380 7.28 65.70 -2.63
N LYS A 381 6.63 66.30 -1.64
CA LYS A 381 7.15 66.40 -0.28
C LYS A 381 7.22 65.02 0.40
N GLU A 382 6.15 64.25 0.35
CA GLU A 382 6.10 62.90 0.93
C GLU A 382 7.18 61.98 0.34
N LEU A 383 7.39 62.02 -0.98
CA LEU A 383 8.46 61.26 -1.64
C LEU A 383 9.86 61.75 -1.23
N GLN A 384 10.05 63.06 -1.00
CA GLN A 384 11.29 63.59 -0.45
C GLN A 384 11.53 63.11 1.00
N ASP A 385 10.48 63.02 1.81
CA ASP A 385 10.55 62.48 3.18
C ASP A 385 10.93 60.99 3.18
N PHE A 386 10.55 60.23 2.15
CA PHE A 386 11.05 58.88 1.88
C PHE A 386 12.50 58.83 1.31
N GLY A 387 13.18 59.97 1.19
CA GLY A 387 14.53 60.07 0.62
C GLY A 387 14.59 59.99 -0.90
N ILE A 388 13.46 60.11 -1.61
CA ILE A 388 13.38 59.99 -3.06
C ILE A 388 13.47 61.38 -3.70
N THR A 389 14.68 61.76 -4.11
CA THR A 389 14.93 63.01 -4.83
C THR A 389 14.69 62.87 -6.34
N LYS A 390 14.90 61.67 -6.90
CA LYS A 390 14.65 61.34 -8.30
C LYS A 390 13.63 60.20 -8.38
N ILE A 391 12.48 60.48 -9.00
CA ILE A 391 11.39 59.52 -9.15
C ILE A 391 11.88 58.26 -9.91
N PRO A 392 11.96 57.08 -9.26
CA PRO A 392 12.43 55.85 -9.88
C PRO A 392 11.37 55.30 -10.84
N SER A 393 11.75 54.66 -11.96
CA SER A 393 10.80 54.06 -12.91
C SER A 393 9.92 53.00 -12.24
N SER A 394 8.69 52.81 -12.75
CA SER A 394 7.76 51.80 -12.22
C SER A 394 8.39 50.40 -12.25
N GLU A 395 9.16 50.09 -13.28
CA GLU A 395 9.91 48.82 -13.39
C GLU A 395 10.97 48.67 -12.28
N LYS A 396 11.69 49.74 -11.92
CA LYS A 396 12.70 49.70 -10.86
C LYS A 396 12.07 49.44 -9.48
N ILE A 397 10.92 50.06 -9.21
CA ILE A 397 10.16 49.84 -7.96
C ILE A 397 9.61 48.40 -7.95
N GLN A 398 9.01 47.95 -9.05
CA GLN A 398 8.46 46.60 -9.15
C GLN A 398 9.54 45.53 -8.93
N LYS A 399 10.71 45.67 -9.58
CA LYS A 399 11.85 44.78 -9.39
C LYS A 399 12.32 44.73 -7.93
N ARG A 400 12.28 45.86 -7.21
CA ARG A 400 12.62 45.90 -5.78
C ARG A 400 11.59 45.15 -4.94
N ILE A 401 10.30 45.33 -5.22
CA ILE A 401 9.21 44.59 -4.57
C ILE A 401 9.35 43.10 -4.82
N ASP A 402 9.58 42.67 -6.07
CA ASP A 402 9.72 41.26 -6.45
C ASP A 402 10.91 40.61 -5.73
N ASN A 403 12.06 41.31 -5.65
CA ASN A 403 13.21 40.85 -4.88
C ASN A 403 12.89 40.64 -3.40
N LEU A 404 12.18 41.59 -2.76
CA LEU A 404 11.78 41.48 -1.36
C LEU A 404 10.77 40.33 -1.14
N VAL A 405 9.85 40.11 -2.08
CA VAL A 405 8.92 38.97 -2.05
C VAL A 405 9.68 37.65 -2.14
N SER A 406 10.64 37.55 -3.06
CA SER A 406 11.50 36.36 -3.21
C SER A 406 12.35 36.11 -1.95
N GLU A 407 12.95 37.15 -1.40
CA GLU A 407 13.74 37.07 -0.16
C GLU A 407 12.88 36.58 1.01
N LYS A 408 11.68 37.17 1.20
CA LYS A 408 10.71 36.73 2.21
C LYS A 408 10.36 35.25 2.05
N ALA A 409 10.10 34.80 0.82
CA ALA A 409 9.79 33.40 0.55
C ALA A 409 10.97 32.46 0.87
N SER A 410 12.21 32.91 0.67
CA SER A 410 13.41 32.18 1.07
C SER A 410 13.54 32.09 2.59
N THR A 411 13.41 33.21 3.30
CA THR A 411 13.51 33.25 4.78
C THR A 411 12.41 32.44 5.46
N ILE A 412 11.18 32.44 4.91
CA ILE A 412 10.10 31.58 5.43
C ILE A 412 10.46 30.10 5.32
N ARG A 413 11.04 29.67 4.18
CA ARG A 413 11.47 28.28 3.99
C ARG A 413 12.58 27.90 4.96
N GLU A 414 13.57 28.77 5.14
CA GLU A 414 14.64 28.57 6.13
C GLU A 414 14.09 28.44 7.55
N LYS A 415 13.16 29.32 7.96
CA LYS A 415 12.48 29.25 9.25
C LYS A 415 11.73 27.92 9.44
N GLN A 416 11.08 27.41 8.40
CA GLN A 416 10.39 26.11 8.45
C GLN A 416 11.37 24.96 8.70
N GLU A 417 12.53 24.96 8.05
CA GLU A 417 13.56 23.95 8.29
C GLU A 417 14.15 24.06 9.70
N LEU A 418 14.38 25.28 10.20
CA LEU A 418 14.80 25.49 11.59
C LEU A 418 13.75 24.98 12.60
N ARG A 419 12.46 25.16 12.32
CA ARG A 419 11.37 24.64 13.17
C ARG A 419 11.32 23.11 13.19
N LYS A 420 11.58 22.44 12.06
CA LYS A 420 11.69 20.97 12.03
C LYS A 420 12.88 20.48 12.86
N LYS A 421 14.01 21.18 12.80
CA LYS A 421 15.18 20.91 13.65
C LYS A 421 14.84 21.09 15.13
N GLN A 422 14.20 22.22 15.49
CA GLN A 422 13.76 22.48 16.87
C GLN A 422 12.86 21.35 17.39
N LEU A 423 11.84 20.94 16.63
CA LEU A 423 10.96 19.84 17.02
C LEU A 423 11.72 18.53 17.28
N THR A 424 12.73 18.23 16.46
CA THR A 424 13.57 17.05 16.64
C THR A 424 14.39 17.15 17.93
N LEU A 425 14.98 18.31 18.19
CA LEU A 425 15.75 18.57 19.42
C LEU A 425 14.85 18.50 20.67
N ASP A 426 13.63 19.03 20.62
CA ASP A 426 12.65 18.96 21.72
C ASP A 426 12.30 17.50 22.07
N ILE A 427 12.11 16.65 21.05
CA ILE A 427 11.87 15.21 21.23
C ILE A 427 13.07 14.54 21.90
N ILE A 428 14.29 14.88 21.45
CA ILE A 428 15.53 14.33 22.01
C ILE A 428 15.71 14.76 23.47
N GLN A 429 15.45 16.04 23.77
CA GLN A 429 15.52 16.58 25.12
C GLN A 429 14.51 15.89 26.04
N GLN A 430 13.26 15.71 25.60
CA GLN A 430 12.23 14.98 26.35
C GLN A 430 12.60 13.51 26.58
N ASN A 431 13.17 12.82 25.58
CA ASN A 431 13.65 11.46 25.72
C ASN A 431 14.78 11.36 26.76
N PHE A 432 15.70 12.32 26.77
CA PHE A 432 16.77 12.39 27.76
C PHE A 432 16.24 12.60 29.18
N SER A 433 15.29 13.54 29.35
CA SER A 433 14.61 13.76 30.64
C SER A 433 13.86 12.51 31.12
N ALA A 434 13.19 11.78 30.22
CA ALA A 434 12.51 10.54 30.57
C ALA A 434 13.49 9.45 31.03
N LEU A 435 14.65 9.31 30.37
CA LEU A 435 15.71 8.36 30.78
C LEU A 435 16.25 8.67 32.18
N LEU A 436 16.61 9.93 32.42
CA LEU A 436 17.16 10.38 33.70
C LEU A 436 16.15 10.19 34.84
N ASN A 437 14.87 10.52 34.58
CA ASN A 437 13.80 10.32 35.57
C ASN A 437 13.55 8.83 35.86
N THR A 438 13.71 7.94 34.87
CA THR A 438 13.57 6.49 35.08
C THR A 438 14.72 5.91 35.91
N GLN A 439 15.95 6.44 35.74
CA GLN A 439 17.11 6.04 36.55
C GLN A 439 17.01 6.51 38.01
N ASN A 440 16.47 7.71 38.25
CA ASN A 440 16.24 8.20 39.61
C ASN A 440 15.19 7.38 40.38
N ILE A 441 14.18 6.82 39.70
CA ILE A 441 13.21 5.90 40.33
C ILE A 441 13.87 4.56 40.69
N ALA A 442 14.72 4.02 39.81
CA ALA A 442 15.42 2.75 40.06
C ALA A 442 16.45 2.81 41.21
N LEU A 443 17.01 4.00 41.48
CA LEU A 443 17.95 4.22 42.59
C LEU A 443 17.27 4.54 43.93
N SER A 444 15.95 4.72 43.95
CA SER A 444 15.16 5.06 45.15
C SER A 444 14.53 3.85 45.87
N HIS A 445 14.69 2.65 45.32
CA HIS A 445 14.31 1.41 46.01
C HIS A 445 15.45 0.96 46.94
N PRO A 446 15.24 0.85 48.26
CA PRO A 446 16.23 0.27 49.16
C PRO A 446 16.44 -1.20 48.77
N LEU A 447 17.70 -1.61 48.62
CA LEU A 447 18.06 -3.03 48.57
C LEU A 447 17.54 -3.69 49.85
N PRO A 448 16.88 -4.88 49.79
CA PRO A 448 16.49 -5.59 51.00
C PRO A 448 17.75 -5.95 51.78
N GLU A 449 17.79 -5.59 53.07
CA GLU A 449 18.78 -6.11 53.99
C GLU A 449 18.69 -7.65 53.97
N GLU A 450 19.73 -8.30 53.47
CA GLU A 450 19.91 -9.74 53.62
C GLU A 450 20.15 -10.03 55.10
N THR A 451 19.13 -10.59 55.77
CA THR A 451 19.25 -11.20 57.08
C THR A 451 20.19 -12.41 57.00
N LEU A 452 21.34 -12.30 57.67
CA LEU A 452 22.18 -13.43 58.09
C LEU A 452 21.89 -13.76 59.56
#